data_AF-A0A495J1W9-F1
#
_entry.id   AF-A0A495J1W9-F1
#
_cell.length_a   1.000
_cell.length_b   1.000
_cell.length_c   1.000
_cell.angle_alpha   90.00
_cell.angle_beta   90.00
_cell.angle_gamma   90.00
#
_symmetry.space_group_name_H-M   'P 1'
#
loop_
_entity.id
_entity.type
_entity.pdbx_description
1 polymer ?
#
loop_
_entity_poly.entity_id
_entity_poly.type
_entity_poly.pdbx_seq_one_letter_code
_entity_poly.pdbx_strand_id
1 'polypeptide(L)' 'MSFERDKYYSLTEILQVFNISRSKLQLLLNQYSPACIENRITYGSYYSITAKYYLKSDIELIVENLYKIPNHKK' A
#
# COMPACT_ATOMS: atom_id res chain seq x y z
N MET A 1 -12.36 -2.08 -18.04
CA MET A 1 -12.44 -2.20 -16.57
C MET A 1 -12.31 -0.79 -16.00
N SER A 2 -13.32 -0.30 -15.29
CA SER A 2 -13.29 1.03 -14.66
C SER A 2 -12.48 0.95 -13.36
N PHE A 3 -11.61 1.93 -13.11
CA PHE A 3 -10.88 2.04 -11.85
C PHE A 3 -11.84 2.43 -10.72
N GLU A 4 -12.26 1.46 -9.93
CA GLU A 4 -13.13 1.69 -8.76
C GLU A 4 -12.27 2.11 -7.56
N ARG A 5 -12.01 3.42 -7.44
CA ARG A 5 -11.16 3.99 -6.39
C ARG A 5 -11.48 3.48 -4.98
N ASP A 6 -12.75 3.21 -4.68
CA ASP A 6 -13.18 2.81 -3.33
C ASP A 6 -12.68 1.42 -2.91
N LYS A 7 -12.18 0.60 -3.85
CA LYS A 7 -11.55 -0.69 -3.59
C LYS A 7 -10.04 -0.61 -3.33
N TYR A 8 -9.44 0.58 -3.38
CA TYR A 8 -8.00 0.76 -3.24
C TYR A 8 -7.65 1.69 -2.08
N TYR A 9 -6.47 1.48 -1.51
CA TYR A 9 -5.79 2.42 -0.62
C TYR A 9 -4.62 3.08 -1.36
N SER A 10 -4.46 4.39 -1.19
CA SER A 10 -3.21 5.10 -1.43
C SER A 10 -2.23 4.84 -0.28
N LEU A 11 -0.94 5.07 -0.52
CA LEU A 11 0.09 4.93 0.52
C LEU A 11 -0.25 5.72 1.79
N THR A 12 -0.75 6.94 1.66
CA THR A 12 -1.11 7.79 2.80
C THR A 12 -2.27 7.19 3.60
N GLU A 13 -3.29 6.66 2.93
CA GLU A 13 -4.43 6.02 3.59
C GLU A 13 -3.99 4.77 4.37
N ILE A 14 -3.08 3.95 3.81
CA ILE A 14 -2.55 2.78 4.53
C ILE A 14 -1.85 3.20 5.82
N LEU A 15 -1.01 4.24 5.77
CA LEU A 15 -0.29 4.74 6.94
C LEU A 15 -1.26 5.24 8.03
N GLN A 16 -2.32 5.93 7.63
CA GLN A 16 -3.32 6.48 8.55
C GLN A 16 -4.24 5.40 9.13
N VAL A 17 -4.76 4.50 8.30
CA VAL A 17 -5.73 3.47 8.70
C VAL A 17 -5.08 2.41 9.60
N PHE A 18 -3.89 1.94 9.23
CA PHE A 18 -3.23 0.84 9.96
C PHE A 18 -2.22 1.34 11.00
N ASN A 19 -2.01 2.66 11.12
CA ASN A 19 -1.06 3.27 12.03
C ASN A 19 0.34 2.62 11.97
N ILE A 20 0.82 2.36 10.75
CA ILE A 20 2.14 1.76 10.49
C ILE A 20 3.12 2.82 10.01
N SER A 21 4.40 2.66 10.37
CA SER A 21 5.44 3.56 9.87
C SER A 21 5.73 3.33 8.38
N ARG A 22 6.16 4.38 7.69
CA ARG A 22 6.50 4.31 6.26
C ARG A 22 7.55 3.24 5.96
N SER A 23 8.58 3.14 6.79
CA SER A 23 9.63 2.13 6.63
C SER A 23 9.08 0.71 6.75
N LYS A 24 8.17 0.47 7.71
CA LYS A 24 7.54 -0.85 7.90
C LYS A 24 6.63 -1.20 6.74
N LEU A 25 5.82 -0.24 6.26
CA LEU A 25 5.00 -0.43 5.06
C LEU A 25 5.86 -0.77 3.85
N GLN A 26 6.97 -0.07 3.63
CA GLN A 26 7.90 -0.33 2.54
C GLN A 26 8.44 -1.77 2.57
N LEU A 27 8.82 -2.27 3.76
CA LEU A 27 9.27 -3.65 3.93
C LEU A 27 8.19 -4.66 3.55
N LEU A 28 6.94 -4.43 3.97
CA LEU A 28 5.82 -5.32 3.63
C LEU A 28 5.51 -5.33 2.14
N LEU A 29 5.47 -4.15 1.52
CA LEU A 29 5.23 -4.04 0.09
C LEU A 29 6.34 -4.73 -0.71
N ASN A 30 7.59 -4.67 -0.25
CA ASN A 30 8.69 -5.39 -0.89
C ASN A 30 8.62 -6.90 -0.66
N GLN A 31 8.21 -7.35 0.53
CA GLN A 31 8.15 -8.76 0.89
C GLN A 31 7.00 -9.49 0.20
N TYR A 32 5.81 -8.89 0.20
CA TYR A 32 4.59 -9.50 -0.35
C TYR A 32 4.33 -9.10 -1.80
N SER A 33 4.97 -8.04 -2.30
CA SER A 33 4.83 -7.52 -3.66
C SER A 33 3.37 -7.48 -4.17
N PRO A 34 2.44 -6.84 -3.43
CA PRO A 34 1.05 -6.79 -3.85
C PRO A 34 0.88 -6.03 -5.16
N ALA A 35 -0.11 -6.43 -5.95
CA ALA A 35 -0.45 -5.72 -7.18
C ALA A 35 -0.84 -4.27 -6.85
N CYS A 36 -0.36 -3.33 -7.65
CA CYS A 36 -0.68 -1.93 -7.50
C CYS A 36 -1.01 -1.30 -8.85
N ILE A 37 -1.93 -0.33 -8.81
CA ILE A 37 -2.25 0.51 -9.94
C ILE A 37 -1.43 1.78 -9.81
N GLU A 38 -0.65 2.08 -10.84
CA GLU A 38 0.12 3.30 -10.93
C GLU A 38 -0.63 4.31 -11.79
N ASN A 39 -0.97 5.45 -11.21
CA ASN A 39 -1.50 6.58 -11.94
C ASN A 39 -0.40 7.63 -12.09
N ARG A 40 0.11 7.79 -13.31
CA ARG A 40 1.15 8.75 -13.63
C ARG A 40 0.51 10.04 -14.14
N ILE A 41 0.63 11.10 -13.36
CA ILE A 41 0.18 12.44 -13.72
C ILE A 41 1.40 13.24 -14.15
N THR A 42 1.41 13.67 -15.42
CA THR A 42 2.49 14.47 -15.99
C THR A 42 2.10 15.95 -15.96
N TYR A 43 2.86 16.76 -15.23
CA TYR A 43 2.72 18.21 -15.17
C TYR A 43 3.78 18.86 -16.07
N GLY A 44 3.35 19.27 -17.27
CA GLY A 44 4.24 19.85 -18.30
C GLY A 44 5.32 18.87 -18.77
N SER A 45 6.42 19.39 -19.31
CA SER A 45 7.50 18.57 -19.88
C SER A 45 8.52 18.06 -18.86
N TYR A 46 8.45 18.51 -17.60
CA TYR A 46 9.57 18.38 -16.65
C TYR A 46 9.25 17.57 -15.38
N TYR A 47 7.98 17.41 -15.01
CA TYR A 47 7.61 16.74 -13.77
C TYR A 47 6.52 15.69 -14.00
N SER A 48 6.76 14.46 -13.56
CA SER A 48 5.72 13.44 -13.47
C SER A 48 5.59 12.93 -12.04
N ILE A 49 4.38 12.98 -11.52
CA ILE A 49 4.03 12.43 -10.21
C ILE A 49 3.38 11.08 -10.44
N THR A 50 3.91 10.04 -9.81
CA THR A 50 3.31 8.70 -9.84
C THR A 50 2.61 8.44 -8.51
N ALA A 51 1.28 8.34 -8.55
CA ALA A 51 0.47 7.88 -7.43
C ALA A 51 0.30 6.36 -7.52
N LYS A 52 0.54 5.64 -6.42
CA LYS A 52 0.33 4.19 -6.33
C LYS A 52 -0.88 3.87 -5.46
N TYR A 53 -1.73 2.99 -5.96
CA TYR A 53 -2.93 2.52 -5.31
C TYR A 53 -2.88 1.00 -5.17
N TYR A 54 -3.13 0.50 -3.96
CA TYR A 54 -3.07 -0.92 -3.63
C TYR A 54 -4.47 -1.43 -3.30
N LEU A 55 -4.77 -2.68 -3.67
CA LEU A 55 -6.09 -3.25 -3.39
C LEU A 55 -6.29 -3.38 -1.87
N LYS A 56 -7.45 -2.94 -1.35
CA LYS A 56 -7.71 -2.93 0.09
C LYS A 56 -7.58 -4.32 0.72
N SER A 57 -8.17 -5.34 0.08
CA SER A 57 -8.14 -6.72 0.56
C SER A 57 -6.73 -7.28 0.70
N ASP A 58 -5.83 -6.95 -0.24
CA ASP A 58 -4.44 -7.45 -0.21
C ASP A 58 -3.67 -6.80 0.93
N ILE A 59 -3.83 -5.48 1.10
CA ILE A 59 -3.19 -4.75 2.20
C ILE A 59 -3.71 -5.23 3.55
N GLU A 60 -5.02 -5.39 3.69
CA GLU A 60 -5.63 -5.90 4.92
C GLU A 60 -5.10 -7.29 5.26
N LEU A 61 -4.98 -8.19 4.28
CA LEU A 61 -4.42 -9.53 4.48
C LEU A 61 -2.93 -9.51 4.85
N ILE A 62 -2.13 -8.65 4.23
CA ILE A 62 -0.70 -8.46 4.55
C ILE A 62 -0.54 -7.94 5.98
N VAL A 63 -1.34 -6.93 6.35
CA VAL A 63 -1.29 -6.32 7.68
C VAL A 63 -1.83 -7.27 8.75
N GLU A 64 -2.89 -8.03 8.48
CA GLU A 64 -3.37 -9.08 9.38
C GLU A 64 -2.30 -10.14 9.64
N ASN A 65 -1.60 -10.59 8.59
CA ASN A 65 -0.52 -11.56 8.73
C ASN A 65 0.60 -11.04 9.64
N LEU A 66 0.89 -9.73 9.61
CA LEU A 66 1.84 -9.10 10.52
C LEU A 66 1.44 -9.20 12.00
N TYR A 67 0.16 -8.95 12.31
CA TYR A 67 -0.35 -9.02 13.69
C TYR A 67 -0.66 -10.45 14.14
N LYS A 68 -0.85 -11.36 13.20
CA LYS A 68 -1.01 -12.80 13.45
C LYS A 68 0.30 -13.53 13.69
N ILE A 69 1.48 -12.95 13.41
CA ILE A 69 2.76 -13.51 13.87
C ILE A 69 2.71 -13.48 15.41
N PRO A 70 2.57 -14.63 16.09
CA PRO A 70 2.55 -14.63 17.54
C PRO A 70 3.90 -14.12 18.00
N ASN A 71 3.88 -13.25 19.01
CA ASN A 71 5.04 -12.95 19.84
C ASN A 71 5.64 -14.28 20.31
N HIS A 72 6.59 -14.83 19.55
CA HIS A 72 7.45 -15.88 20.03
C HIS A 72 8.43 -15.20 20.97
N LYS A 73 7.97 -15.00 22.21
CA LYS A 73 8.83 -14.84 23.37
C LYS A 73 9.93 -15.90 23.27
N LYS A 74 11.18 -15.45 23.22
CA LYS A 74 12.33 -16.15 23.78
C LYS A 74 13.12 -15.14 24.58
#